data_AF-A0A936VXR7-F1
#
_entry.id   AF-A0A936VXR7-F1
#
_cell.length_a   1.000
_cell.length_b   1.000
_cell.length_c   1.000
_cell.angle_alpha   90.00
_cell.angle_beta   90.00
_cell.angle_gamma   90.00
#
_symmetry.space_group_name_H-M   'P 1'
#
loop_
_entity.id
_entity.type
_entity.pdbx_description
1 polymer ?
#
loop_
_entity_poly.entity_id
_entity_poly.type
_entity_poly.pdbx_seq_one_letter_code
_entity_poly.pdbx_strand_id
1 'polypeptide(L)'
;MKSLFIFSLFFFVHNPNLQEFQLKPKVQENFDSCDLLQRNIISASLNTIRKRKITVEEYHFALSLFPREFPERDEITITDDVSPTNNAPFVRPTVGGLIGEGSILMNMGNHYEDCLANKNLFAHELTHVWQIRHFSIAWYLKEFVGNHIFCQGDPYTVNCSENIKLGDYNAEQQGVLVSRYYSKSDLCAVNVVKRALETKSWELMIGGSATDISISSHGDIYLINKNGKIYNYTGKEWRLMSGYDGASISANSSRVLVTNRHGKIYEWKNGDWKQLPGSNASDIAVNSNGEIWMVNFSGKIYIFNVDKWEQMPGSNGKRISSDGGQTWLTNRRGNIYKFNYQKNEWTQMPGSSARDIAVSNTSQVFITNTDGYIYKFNDGSWIKLDGYNGATLSANQGQLLLVNTYGRIFKRSI
;
A
#
# COMPACT_ATOMS: atom_id res chain seq x y z
N MET A 1 39.13 21.29 2.75
CA MET A 1 39.55 20.31 3.78
C MET A 1 38.72 20.34 5.08
N LYS A 2 38.23 21.49 5.57
CA LYS A 2 37.44 21.55 6.82
C LYS A 2 35.95 21.18 6.72
N SER A 3 35.31 21.19 5.54
CA SER A 3 33.87 20.81 5.41
C SER A 3 33.63 19.31 5.15
N LEU A 4 34.59 18.59 4.55
CA LEU A 4 34.51 17.12 4.42
C LEU A 4 34.55 16.40 5.78
N PHE A 5 35.14 17.05 6.79
CA PHE A 5 35.22 16.54 8.16
C PHE A 5 33.87 16.60 8.90
N ILE A 6 32.94 17.47 8.50
CA ILE A 6 31.62 17.59 9.16
C ILE A 6 30.63 16.55 8.62
N PHE A 7 30.71 16.22 7.32
CA PHE A 7 29.88 15.20 6.69
C PHE A 7 30.21 13.76 7.15
N SER A 8 31.46 13.53 7.55
CA SER A 8 31.94 12.24 8.06
C SER A 8 31.75 12.06 9.57
N LEU A 9 31.80 13.14 10.38
CA LEU A 9 31.67 13.03 11.84
C LEU A 9 30.24 12.77 12.32
N PHE A 10 29.20 13.23 11.62
CA PHE A 10 27.81 13.05 12.08
C PHE A 10 27.30 11.61 11.95
N PHE A 11 27.96 10.77 11.14
CA PHE A 11 27.59 9.35 10.94
C PHE A 11 28.49 8.35 11.67
N PHE A 12 29.65 8.75 12.18
CA PHE A 12 30.60 7.84 12.84
C PHE A 12 30.47 7.74 14.37
N VAL A 13 29.61 8.55 14.99
CA VAL A 13 29.39 8.46 16.44
C VAL A 13 28.26 7.46 16.70
N HIS A 14 28.66 6.21 16.97
CA HIS A 14 27.89 5.05 17.49
C HIS A 14 27.69 3.83 16.56
N ASN A 15 28.76 3.35 15.91
CA ASN A 15 28.83 1.92 15.57
C ASN A 15 30.29 1.41 15.62
N PRO A 16 30.72 0.67 16.66
CA PRO A 16 32.14 0.36 16.87
C PRO A 16 32.72 -0.75 15.97
N ASN A 17 32.04 -1.21 14.92
CA ASN A 17 32.45 -2.40 14.15
C ASN A 17 32.65 -2.22 12.63
N LEU A 18 32.92 -1.01 12.12
CA LEU A 18 33.30 -0.83 10.71
C LEU A 18 34.78 -0.43 10.59
N GLN A 19 35.61 -1.39 10.16
CA GLN A 19 37.02 -1.19 9.84
C GLN A 19 37.21 -0.22 8.66
N GLU A 20 38.23 0.62 8.77
CA GLU A 20 38.61 1.71 7.86
C GLU A 20 38.76 1.27 6.39
N PHE A 21 38.10 1.97 5.47
CA PHE A 21 38.44 1.96 4.04
C PHE A 21 39.30 3.19 3.74
N GLN A 22 40.61 2.99 3.59
CA GLN A 22 41.57 4.03 3.19
C GLN A 22 41.58 4.19 1.65
N LEU A 23 41.27 5.39 1.14
CA LEU A 23 41.36 5.72 -0.28
C LEU A 23 42.81 6.06 -0.68
N LYS A 24 43.31 5.47 -1.77
CA LYS A 24 44.65 5.76 -2.35
C LYS A 24 44.67 7.08 -3.14
N PRO A 25 45.81 7.80 -3.19
CA PRO A 25 45.88 9.15 -3.76
C PRO A 25 46.21 9.11 -5.26
N LYS A 26 45.23 9.37 -6.13
CA LYS A 26 45.49 9.75 -7.53
C LYS A 26 44.27 10.37 -8.25
N VAL A 27 43.72 11.48 -7.72
CA VAL A 27 42.81 12.35 -8.49
C VAL A 27 42.97 13.78 -7.97
N GLN A 28 43.96 14.53 -8.48
CA GLN A 28 44.19 15.93 -8.10
C GLN A 28 44.03 16.89 -9.29
N GLU A 29 43.68 16.43 -10.48
CA GLU A 29 43.56 17.28 -11.67
C GLU A 29 42.23 17.01 -12.40
N ASN A 30 41.18 17.73 -11.98
CA ASN A 30 39.98 18.12 -12.75
C ASN A 30 38.93 18.81 -11.84
N PHE A 31 39.36 19.70 -10.93
CA PHE A 31 38.45 20.36 -9.98
C PHE A 31 38.01 21.78 -10.38
N ASP A 32 38.39 22.27 -11.55
CA ASP A 32 38.16 23.68 -11.91
C ASP A 32 36.80 23.97 -12.56
N SER A 33 35.94 22.97 -12.80
CA SER A 33 34.56 23.18 -13.27
C SER A 33 33.50 23.12 -12.16
N CYS A 34 33.91 22.87 -10.90
CA CYS A 34 33.02 22.82 -9.74
C CYS A 34 33.22 23.97 -8.73
N ASP A 35 33.98 25.01 -9.10
CA ASP A 35 34.42 26.04 -8.14
C ASP A 35 33.40 27.18 -7.87
N LEU A 36 32.15 27.01 -8.31
CA LEU A 36 31.04 27.89 -7.91
C LEU A 36 30.41 27.48 -6.56
N LEU A 37 30.76 26.32 -6.01
CA LEU A 37 30.24 25.82 -4.72
C LEU A 37 30.94 26.42 -3.48
N GLN A 38 32.06 27.13 -3.63
CA GLN A 38 32.84 27.59 -2.46
C GLN A 38 32.51 29.00 -1.93
N ARG A 39 31.76 29.84 -2.66
CA ARG A 39 31.63 31.27 -2.29
C ARG A 39 30.31 31.76 -1.69
N ASN A 40 29.31 30.91 -1.47
CA ASN A 40 28.01 31.35 -0.93
C ASN A 40 27.65 30.84 0.48
N ILE A 41 28.61 30.34 1.26
CA ILE A 41 28.33 29.90 2.65
C ILE A 41 28.19 31.08 3.65
N ILE A 42 28.38 32.32 3.22
CA ILE A 42 28.26 33.49 4.12
C ILE A 42 27.22 34.47 3.58
N SER A 43 25.93 34.15 3.78
CA SER A 43 24.82 35.10 4.00
C SER A 43 23.41 34.46 3.86
N ALA A 44 23.21 33.22 4.34
CA ALA A 44 21.84 32.74 4.51
C ALA A 44 21.22 33.43 5.73
N SER A 45 20.38 34.43 5.45
CA SER A 45 19.47 35.06 6.40
C SER A 45 18.71 34.02 7.21
N LEU A 46 18.40 34.33 8.47
CA LEU A 46 17.50 33.58 9.39
C LEU A 46 16.06 33.50 8.84
N ASN A 47 15.85 32.94 7.66
CA ASN A 47 14.53 32.51 7.21
C ASN A 47 14.28 31.15 7.85
N THR A 48 13.24 31.07 8.67
CA THR A 48 12.76 29.81 9.26
C THR A 48 12.37 28.84 8.16
N ILE A 49 13.08 27.71 8.07
CA ILE A 49 12.72 26.57 7.22
C ILE A 49 11.30 26.12 7.58
N ARG A 50 10.41 26.08 6.59
CA ARG A 50 9.01 25.70 6.78
C ARG A 50 8.81 24.23 6.43
N LYS A 51 7.88 23.59 7.16
CA LYS A 51 7.51 22.19 6.98
C LYS A 51 6.00 22.03 7.05
N ARG A 52 5.43 21.21 6.16
CA ARG A 52 4.01 20.84 6.18
C ARG A 52 3.83 19.39 5.74
N LYS A 53 2.68 18.78 6.05
CA LYS A 53 2.31 17.52 5.41
C LYS A 53 1.89 17.79 3.96
N ILE A 54 2.13 16.82 3.09
CA ILE A 54 1.55 16.79 1.74
C ILE A 54 0.01 16.92 1.86
N THR A 55 -0.65 17.71 1.01
CA THR A 55 -2.11 17.87 1.08
C THR A 55 -2.83 16.59 0.62
N VAL A 56 -4.15 16.54 0.80
CA VAL A 56 -4.94 15.38 0.34
C VAL A 56 -4.96 15.33 -1.19
N GLU A 57 -5.08 16.48 -1.84
CA GLU A 57 -5.09 16.67 -3.29
C GLU A 57 -3.74 16.29 -3.90
N GLU A 58 -2.63 16.75 -3.32
CA GLU A 58 -1.27 16.37 -3.71
C GLU A 58 -1.02 14.87 -3.56
N TYR A 59 -1.52 14.27 -2.48
CA TYR A 59 -1.38 12.83 -2.26
C TYR A 59 -2.24 12.02 -3.24
N HIS A 60 -3.44 12.49 -3.59
CA HIS A 60 -4.25 11.88 -4.65
C HIS A 60 -3.56 11.95 -6.02
N PHE A 61 -2.88 13.06 -6.31
CA PHE A 61 -2.04 13.17 -7.50
C PHE A 61 -0.93 12.12 -7.47
N ALA A 62 -0.23 11.94 -6.35
CA ALA A 62 0.79 10.91 -6.22
C ALA A 62 0.25 9.49 -6.45
N LEU A 63 -0.91 9.17 -5.88
CA LEU A 63 -1.56 7.86 -6.08
C LEU A 63 -2.03 7.63 -7.52
N SER A 64 -2.25 8.70 -8.30
CA SER A 64 -2.54 8.57 -9.74
C SER A 64 -1.31 8.14 -10.55
N LEU A 65 -0.11 8.44 -10.08
CA LEU A 65 1.16 8.04 -10.69
C LEU A 65 1.64 6.68 -10.17
N PHE A 66 1.46 6.42 -8.87
CA PHE A 66 1.96 5.24 -8.16
C PHE A 66 0.81 4.48 -7.46
N PRO A 67 -0.07 3.82 -8.22
CA PRO A 67 -1.31 3.29 -7.67
C PRO A 67 -1.13 2.11 -6.71
N ARG A 68 -0.03 1.34 -6.85
CA ARG A 68 0.20 0.10 -6.09
C ARG A 68 0.85 0.38 -4.74
N GLU A 69 2.14 0.71 -4.75
CA GLU A 69 2.87 1.13 -3.56
C GLU A 69 3.39 2.54 -3.71
N PHE A 70 3.16 3.29 -2.66
CA PHE A 70 3.64 4.64 -2.44
C PHE A 70 3.67 4.81 -0.91
N PRO A 71 4.58 5.59 -0.32
CA PRO A 71 4.57 5.85 1.12
C PRO A 71 3.21 6.36 1.61
N GLU A 72 2.89 6.13 2.89
CA GLU A 72 1.68 6.71 3.47
C GLU A 72 1.79 8.24 3.51
N ARG A 73 0.65 8.92 3.44
CA ARG A 73 0.59 10.39 3.46
C ARG A 73 1.34 10.98 4.67
N ASP A 74 1.21 10.34 5.83
CA ASP A 74 1.79 10.82 7.09
C ASP A 74 3.32 10.66 7.13
N GLU A 75 3.90 9.82 6.28
CA GLU A 75 5.34 9.65 6.11
C GLU A 75 5.99 10.80 5.33
N ILE A 76 5.21 11.58 4.57
CA ILE A 76 5.73 12.58 3.64
C ILE A 76 5.59 13.99 4.23
N THR A 77 6.72 14.68 4.32
CA THR A 77 6.80 16.08 4.76
C THR A 77 7.35 16.94 3.63
N ILE A 78 6.66 18.02 3.30
CA ILE A 78 7.08 19.02 2.31
C ILE A 78 7.83 20.14 3.02
N THR A 79 8.93 20.62 2.45
CA THR A 79 9.75 21.71 2.98
C THR A 79 10.22 22.67 1.89
N ASP A 80 10.60 23.88 2.28
CA ASP A 80 11.30 24.87 1.45
C ASP A 80 12.76 25.06 1.87
N ASP A 81 13.36 24.03 2.48
CA ASP A 81 14.75 24.03 2.95
C ASP A 81 15.70 24.50 1.84
N VAL A 82 16.76 25.23 2.22
CA VAL A 82 17.71 25.71 1.23
C VAL A 82 18.58 24.54 0.83
N SER A 83 18.35 24.00 -0.37
CA SER A 83 19.17 22.93 -0.91
C SER A 83 20.65 23.34 -0.93
N PRO A 84 21.59 22.44 -0.59
CA PRO A 84 23.03 22.67 -0.80
C PRO A 84 23.38 23.02 -2.26
N THR A 85 22.47 22.78 -3.21
CA THR A 85 22.64 22.95 -4.66
C THR A 85 21.68 23.99 -5.24
N ASN A 86 21.84 25.27 -4.88
CA ASN A 86 21.18 26.41 -5.55
C ASN A 86 19.63 26.34 -5.59
N ASN A 87 18.97 26.03 -4.47
CA ASN A 87 17.50 26.03 -4.37
C ASN A 87 16.78 24.96 -5.23
N ALA A 88 17.50 23.95 -5.73
CA ALA A 88 16.90 22.84 -6.46
C ALA A 88 16.05 21.94 -5.54
N PRO A 89 14.89 21.44 -6.00
CA PRO A 89 14.11 20.41 -5.31
C PRO A 89 14.95 19.16 -5.01
N PHE A 90 14.62 18.47 -3.91
CA PHE A 90 15.26 17.22 -3.55
C PHE A 90 14.33 16.36 -2.68
N VAL A 91 14.55 15.04 -2.66
CA VAL A 91 13.92 14.14 -1.70
C VAL A 91 14.99 13.43 -0.89
N ARG A 92 14.76 13.25 0.41
CA ARG A 92 15.66 12.47 1.26
C ARG A 92 14.92 11.70 2.36
N PRO A 93 15.42 10.52 2.75
CA PRO A 93 14.98 9.88 3.98
C PRO A 93 15.45 10.70 5.19
N THR A 94 14.66 10.72 6.26
CA THR A 94 15.04 11.33 7.54
C THR A 94 15.40 10.26 8.56
N VAL A 95 16.52 10.43 9.29
CA VAL A 95 17.04 9.43 10.24
C VAL A 95 16.27 9.43 11.59
N GLY A 96 15.37 10.39 11.83
CA GLY A 96 14.67 10.51 13.11
C GLY A 96 13.17 10.75 12.97
N GLY A 97 12.36 9.71 13.12
CA GLY A 97 10.93 9.82 13.45
C GLY A 97 10.67 10.30 14.90
N LEU A 98 11.69 10.86 15.57
CA LEU A 98 11.68 11.24 16.99
C LEU A 98 11.23 12.68 17.26
N ILE A 99 10.83 13.45 16.23
CA ILE A 99 10.35 14.84 16.37
C ILE A 99 9.04 15.12 15.61
N GLY A 100 8.31 14.08 15.16
CA GLY A 100 7.03 14.25 14.44
C GLY A 100 7.16 14.65 12.97
N GLU A 101 8.39 14.74 12.44
CA GLU A 101 8.67 14.82 11.01
C GLU A 101 8.43 13.44 10.37
N GLY A 102 7.72 13.41 9.24
CA GLY A 102 7.52 12.15 8.50
C GLY A 102 8.87 11.54 8.09
N SER A 103 8.93 10.24 7.84
CA SER A 103 10.15 9.50 7.48
C SER A 103 10.79 9.97 6.16
N ILE A 104 10.08 10.74 5.34
CA ILE A 104 10.50 11.23 4.03
C ILE A 104 10.30 12.75 3.96
N LEU A 105 11.38 13.48 3.66
CA LEU A 105 11.37 14.92 3.47
C LEU A 105 11.54 15.24 1.98
N MET A 106 10.58 15.96 1.40
CA MET A 106 10.61 16.46 0.03
C MET A 106 10.71 17.98 0.04
N ASN A 107 11.78 18.51 -0.53
CA ASN A 107 11.95 19.93 -0.76
C ASN A 107 11.35 20.32 -2.11
N MET A 108 10.44 21.30 -2.08
CA MET A 108 9.80 21.84 -3.29
C MET A 108 10.18 23.31 -3.56
N GLY A 109 11.05 23.90 -2.73
CA GLY A 109 11.55 25.26 -2.90
C GLY A 109 10.43 26.28 -3.12
N ASN A 110 10.48 26.99 -4.25
CA ASN A 110 9.48 27.99 -4.63
C ASN A 110 8.05 27.41 -4.83
N HIS A 111 7.92 26.10 -4.98
CA HIS A 111 6.64 25.39 -5.09
C HIS A 111 6.16 24.81 -3.75
N TYR A 112 6.77 25.20 -2.62
CA TYR A 112 6.38 24.74 -1.29
C TYR A 112 4.89 24.94 -0.96
N GLU A 113 4.31 26.09 -1.32
CA GLU A 113 2.91 26.38 -1.03
C GLU A 113 1.94 25.55 -1.88
N ASP A 114 2.30 25.32 -3.14
CA ASP A 114 1.49 24.59 -4.10
C ASP A 114 2.38 23.75 -5.00
N CYS A 115 2.57 22.48 -4.64
CA CYS A 115 3.35 21.54 -5.44
C CYS A 115 2.66 21.27 -6.79
N LEU A 116 1.34 21.41 -6.87
CA LEU A 116 0.55 21.16 -8.07
C LEU A 116 0.64 22.32 -9.08
N ALA A 117 1.22 23.47 -8.70
CA ALA A 117 1.55 24.54 -9.66
C ALA A 117 2.54 24.08 -10.73
N ASN A 118 3.41 23.11 -10.40
CA ASN A 118 4.33 22.48 -11.35
C ASN A 118 4.28 20.94 -11.23
N LYS A 119 3.22 20.35 -11.79
CA LYS A 119 2.96 18.90 -11.72
C LYS A 119 4.06 18.04 -12.36
N ASN A 120 4.80 18.55 -13.34
CA ASN A 120 5.93 17.83 -13.95
C ASN A 120 7.05 17.65 -12.94
N LEU A 121 7.50 18.76 -12.35
CA LEU A 121 8.50 18.74 -11.29
C LEU A 121 8.03 17.92 -10.10
N PHE A 122 6.78 18.08 -9.68
CA PHE A 122 6.24 17.31 -8.57
C PHE A 122 6.18 15.80 -8.88
N ALA A 123 5.83 15.40 -10.10
CA ALA A 123 5.87 14.00 -10.53
C ALA A 123 7.29 13.42 -10.50
N HIS A 124 8.30 14.22 -10.87
CA HIS A 124 9.72 13.86 -10.74
C HIS A 124 10.07 13.59 -9.27
N GLU A 125 9.80 14.54 -8.36
CA GLU A 125 10.13 14.39 -6.94
C GLU A 125 9.36 13.25 -6.27
N LEU A 126 8.08 13.04 -6.62
CA LEU A 126 7.31 11.89 -6.15
C LEU A 126 7.94 10.56 -6.58
N THR A 127 8.65 10.50 -7.69
CA THR A 127 9.40 9.31 -8.11
C THR A 127 10.48 8.95 -7.10
N HIS A 128 11.17 9.94 -6.53
CA HIS A 128 12.16 9.68 -5.48
C HIS A 128 11.52 9.23 -4.16
N VAL A 129 10.34 9.78 -3.80
CA VAL A 129 9.55 9.27 -2.67
C VAL A 129 9.17 7.80 -2.87
N TRP A 130 8.75 7.45 -4.09
CA TRP A 130 8.49 6.07 -4.47
C TRP A 130 9.76 5.20 -4.39
N GLN A 131 10.90 5.66 -4.91
CA GLN A 131 12.17 4.93 -4.88
C GLN A 131 12.64 4.61 -3.46
N ILE A 132 12.57 5.57 -2.52
CA ILE A 132 12.94 5.36 -1.11
C ILE A 132 12.16 4.19 -0.49
N ARG A 133 10.93 3.95 -0.94
CA ARG A 133 10.11 2.82 -0.46
C ARG A 133 10.54 1.47 -1.04
N HIS A 134 11.02 1.45 -2.28
CA HIS A 134 11.23 0.24 -3.09
C HIS A 134 12.67 -0.23 -3.13
N PHE A 135 13.63 0.67 -2.88
CA PHE A 135 15.04 0.38 -2.87
C PHE A 135 15.61 0.55 -1.45
N SER A 136 16.72 -0.12 -1.17
CA SER A 136 17.38 0.06 0.13
C SER A 136 17.90 1.49 0.26
N ILE A 137 17.94 2.00 1.49
CA ILE A 137 18.49 3.34 1.78
C ILE A 137 19.94 3.45 1.26
N ALA A 138 20.70 2.35 1.28
CA ALA A 138 22.06 2.26 0.75
C ALA A 138 22.11 2.36 -0.78
N TRP A 139 21.15 1.78 -1.50
CA TRP A 139 21.03 1.95 -2.95
C TRP A 139 20.70 3.40 -3.30
N TYR A 140 19.71 3.98 -2.62
CA TYR A 140 19.30 5.37 -2.87
C TYR A 140 20.45 6.35 -2.60
N LEU A 141 21.19 6.17 -1.51
CA LEU A 141 22.37 6.99 -1.19
C LEU A 141 23.48 6.83 -2.24
N LYS A 142 23.71 5.61 -2.75
CA LYS A 142 24.72 5.38 -3.80
C LYS A 142 24.35 6.13 -5.09
N GLU A 143 23.10 6.08 -5.51
CA GLU A 143 22.61 6.79 -6.70
C GLU A 143 22.69 8.30 -6.51
N PHE A 144 22.25 8.81 -5.35
CA PHE A 144 22.34 10.24 -5.04
C PHE A 144 23.79 10.74 -5.08
N VAL A 145 24.71 10.01 -4.44
CA VAL A 145 26.15 10.35 -4.44
C VAL A 145 26.76 10.22 -5.84
N GLY A 146 26.41 9.18 -6.60
CA GLY A 146 26.91 8.98 -7.97
C GLY A 146 26.51 10.11 -8.93
N ASN A 147 25.23 10.50 -8.89
CA ASN A 147 24.65 11.47 -9.82
C ASN A 147 24.97 12.93 -9.44
N HIS A 148 25.06 13.25 -8.14
CA HIS A 148 25.21 14.64 -7.66
C HIS A 148 26.62 14.98 -7.13
N ILE A 149 27.46 13.99 -6.82
CA ILE A 149 28.80 14.23 -6.23
C ILE A 149 29.93 13.79 -7.17
N PHE A 150 29.78 12.66 -7.87
CA PHE A 150 30.83 12.12 -8.75
C PHE A 150 30.66 12.46 -10.23
N CYS A 151 29.57 13.17 -10.60
CA CYS A 151 29.33 13.76 -11.93
C CYS A 151 29.67 12.84 -13.12
N GLN A 152 29.12 11.62 -13.16
CA GLN A 152 29.23 10.74 -14.32
C GLN A 152 28.24 11.17 -15.43
N GLY A 153 28.58 12.19 -16.22
CA GLY A 153 27.72 12.71 -17.29
C GLY A 153 26.53 13.56 -16.80
N ASP A 154 25.61 13.93 -17.69
CA ASP A 154 24.35 14.59 -17.33
C ASP A 154 23.34 13.54 -16.84
N PRO A 155 23.02 13.48 -15.53
CA PRO A 155 22.15 12.46 -14.98
C PRO A 155 20.69 12.61 -15.44
N TYR A 156 20.32 13.76 -16.02
CA TYR A 156 18.96 14.04 -16.49
C TYR A 156 18.74 13.73 -17.97
N THR A 157 19.82 13.52 -18.75
CA THR A 157 19.69 13.16 -20.16
C THR A 157 19.16 11.73 -20.28
N VAL A 158 17.95 11.62 -20.85
CA VAL A 158 17.25 10.35 -21.08
C VAL A 158 17.16 10.08 -22.58
N ASN A 159 17.86 9.04 -23.04
CA ASN A 159 17.57 8.38 -24.31
C ASN A 159 16.59 7.23 -24.04
N CYS A 160 15.29 7.51 -24.20
CA CYS A 160 14.25 6.54 -23.87
C CYS A 160 14.23 5.38 -24.88
N SER A 161 14.09 4.15 -24.38
CA SER A 161 13.91 2.95 -25.20
C SER A 161 12.91 2.01 -24.53
N GLU A 162 11.91 1.55 -25.29
CA GLU A 162 10.88 0.64 -24.77
C GLU A 162 11.41 -0.76 -24.42
N ASN A 163 12.65 -1.07 -24.82
CA ASN A 163 13.32 -2.33 -24.49
C ASN A 163 14.01 -2.28 -23.12
N ILE A 164 14.14 -1.10 -22.51
CA ILE A 164 14.75 -0.89 -21.20
C ILE A 164 13.64 -0.79 -20.15
N LYS A 165 13.79 -1.45 -19.00
CA LYS A 165 12.80 -1.34 -17.92
C LYS A 165 13.05 -0.05 -17.14
N LEU A 166 12.00 0.50 -16.53
CA LEU A 166 12.13 1.71 -15.71
C LEU A 166 13.24 1.59 -14.64
N GLY A 167 13.34 0.43 -13.96
CA GLY A 167 14.35 0.20 -12.93
C GLY A 167 15.80 0.06 -13.43
N ASP A 168 16.02 -0.06 -14.74
CA ASP A 168 17.37 -0.12 -15.33
C ASP A 168 17.94 1.29 -15.62
N TYR A 169 17.10 2.33 -15.57
CA TYR A 169 17.51 3.73 -15.61
C TYR A 169 18.03 4.18 -14.24
N ASN A 170 18.92 5.17 -14.22
CA ASN A 170 19.36 5.75 -12.94
C ASN A 170 18.21 6.51 -12.24
N ALA A 171 18.40 6.87 -10.97
CA ALA A 171 17.35 7.48 -10.16
C ALA A 171 16.72 8.76 -10.76
N GLU A 172 17.53 9.66 -11.34
CA GLU A 172 17.08 10.92 -11.95
C GLU A 172 16.40 10.70 -13.30
N GLN A 173 16.94 9.80 -14.13
CA GLN A 173 16.34 9.40 -15.39
C GLN A 173 14.94 8.80 -15.19
N GLN A 174 14.74 8.01 -14.13
CA GLN A 174 13.42 7.52 -13.75
C GLN A 174 12.46 8.68 -13.44
N GLY A 175 12.90 9.69 -12.68
CA GLY A 175 12.10 10.88 -12.38
C GLY A 175 11.69 11.64 -13.65
N VAL A 176 12.64 11.83 -14.58
CA VAL A 176 12.38 12.47 -15.88
C VAL A 176 11.37 11.68 -16.69
N LEU A 177 11.49 10.34 -16.74
CA LEU A 177 10.54 9.47 -17.44
C LEU A 177 9.13 9.56 -16.84
N VAL A 178 8.99 9.61 -15.51
CA VAL A 178 7.69 9.77 -14.85
C VAL A 178 7.09 11.15 -15.11
N SER A 179 7.90 12.22 -15.10
CA SER A 179 7.46 13.57 -15.48
C SER A 179 6.94 13.61 -16.93
N ARG A 180 7.64 12.95 -17.87
CA ARG A 180 7.22 12.84 -19.28
C ARG A 180 5.97 11.98 -19.46
N TYR A 181 5.84 10.90 -18.67
CA TYR A 181 4.62 10.09 -18.62
C TYR A 181 3.41 10.92 -18.17
N TYR A 182 3.58 11.72 -17.11
CA TYR A 182 2.53 12.59 -16.60
C TYR A 182 2.10 13.65 -17.65
N SER A 183 3.05 14.40 -18.21
CA SER A 183 2.75 15.42 -19.24
C SER A 183 2.33 14.84 -20.59
N LYS A 184 2.53 13.53 -20.80
CA LYS A 184 2.37 12.85 -22.09
C LYS A 184 3.23 13.46 -23.19
N SER A 185 4.39 14.03 -22.84
CA SER A 185 5.29 14.71 -23.77
C SER A 185 6.15 13.76 -24.60
N ASP A 186 6.25 12.48 -24.20
CA ASP A 186 7.10 11.46 -24.82
C ASP A 186 6.40 10.10 -24.76
N LEU A 187 6.10 9.53 -25.94
CA LEU A 187 5.38 8.27 -26.06
C LEU A 187 6.19 7.09 -25.51
N CYS A 188 7.52 7.11 -25.68
CA CYS A 188 8.38 6.06 -25.14
C CYS A 188 8.32 6.05 -23.61
N ALA A 189 8.43 7.23 -22.99
CA ALA A 189 8.33 7.35 -21.54
C ALA A 189 6.97 6.86 -21.02
N VAL A 190 5.89 7.19 -21.74
CA VAL A 190 4.56 6.66 -21.43
C VAL A 190 4.55 5.14 -21.42
N ASN A 191 5.08 4.49 -22.46
CA ASN A 191 5.07 3.04 -22.57
C ASN A 191 5.95 2.36 -21.51
N VAL A 192 7.13 2.91 -21.21
CA VAL A 192 8.04 2.39 -20.19
C VAL A 192 7.44 2.50 -18.78
N VAL A 193 6.94 3.68 -18.41
CA VAL A 193 6.39 3.94 -17.06
C VAL A 193 5.10 3.16 -16.84
N LYS A 194 4.19 3.14 -17.82
CA LYS A 194 2.96 2.33 -17.73
C LYS A 194 3.24 0.87 -17.46
N ARG A 195 4.22 0.29 -18.17
CA ARG A 195 4.60 -1.12 -17.99
C ARG A 195 5.17 -1.39 -16.59
N ALA A 196 5.82 -0.41 -15.98
CA ALA A 196 6.43 -0.54 -14.67
C ALA A 196 5.43 -0.31 -13.51
N LEU A 197 4.58 0.71 -13.61
CA LEU A 197 3.78 1.19 -12.48
C LEU A 197 2.31 0.77 -12.56
N GLU A 198 1.71 0.78 -13.75
CA GLU A 198 0.32 0.38 -13.96
C GLU A 198 0.20 -1.15 -14.00
N THR A 199 -0.91 -1.67 -13.50
CA THR A 199 -1.32 -3.05 -13.75
C THR A 199 -2.58 -3.02 -14.59
N LYS A 200 -2.63 -3.90 -15.60
CA LYS A 200 -3.80 -4.07 -16.46
C LYS A 200 -4.93 -4.83 -15.76
N SER A 201 -4.65 -5.50 -14.65
CA SER A 201 -5.57 -6.41 -13.97
C SER A 201 -6.18 -5.82 -12.70
N TRP A 202 -5.46 -4.93 -12.00
CA TRP A 202 -5.92 -4.32 -10.74
C TRP A 202 -6.09 -2.80 -10.86
N GLU A 203 -7.30 -2.31 -10.66
CA GLU A 203 -7.61 -0.88 -10.65
C GLU A 203 -7.68 -0.37 -9.21
N LEU A 204 -6.92 0.69 -8.90
CA LEU A 204 -6.99 1.36 -7.60
C LEU A 204 -8.35 2.05 -7.42
N MET A 205 -9.02 1.76 -6.32
CA MET A 205 -10.23 2.47 -5.88
C MET A 205 -9.82 3.60 -4.93
N ILE A 206 -9.72 4.82 -5.47
CA ILE A 206 -9.33 6.01 -4.72
C ILE A 206 -10.41 6.40 -3.69
N GLY A 207 -9.99 6.97 -2.56
CA GLY A 207 -10.89 7.61 -1.60
C GLY A 207 -11.28 6.76 -0.38
N GLY A 208 -10.72 5.56 -0.25
CA GLY A 208 -10.95 4.67 0.91
C GLY A 208 -9.66 4.04 1.42
N SER A 209 -9.58 3.85 2.74
CA SER A 209 -8.58 2.99 3.38
C SER A 209 -9.31 1.96 4.23
N ALA A 210 -9.05 0.68 4.01
CA ALA A 210 -9.76 -0.43 4.62
C ALA A 210 -8.83 -1.33 5.45
N THR A 211 -9.37 -1.97 6.46
CA THR A 211 -8.80 -3.15 7.13
C THR A 211 -9.58 -4.42 6.78
N ASP A 212 -10.85 -4.27 6.42
CA ASP A 212 -11.69 -5.35 5.89
C ASP A 212 -12.66 -4.82 4.83
N ILE A 213 -13.07 -5.68 3.89
CA ILE A 213 -13.91 -5.30 2.76
C ILE A 213 -14.87 -6.44 2.38
N SER A 214 -16.05 -6.08 1.90
CA SER A 214 -17.01 -7.04 1.36
C SER A 214 -17.67 -6.49 0.09
N ILE A 215 -17.83 -7.36 -0.91
CA ILE A 215 -18.67 -7.13 -2.08
C ILE A 215 -19.83 -8.12 -2.09
N SER A 216 -21.06 -7.61 -2.21
CA SER A 216 -22.27 -8.42 -2.30
C SER A 216 -22.40 -9.07 -3.68
N SER A 217 -23.27 -10.07 -3.80
CA SER A 217 -23.62 -10.68 -5.10
C SER A 217 -24.28 -9.72 -6.09
N HIS A 218 -24.73 -8.54 -5.65
CA HIS A 218 -25.27 -7.46 -6.49
C HIS A 218 -24.24 -6.35 -6.79
N GLY A 219 -23.04 -6.43 -6.21
CA GLY A 219 -22.00 -5.42 -6.41
C GLY A 219 -21.98 -4.31 -5.36
N ASP A 220 -22.75 -4.42 -4.28
CA ASP A 220 -22.68 -3.45 -3.18
C ASP A 220 -21.38 -3.66 -2.42
N ILE A 221 -20.58 -2.61 -2.29
CA ILE A 221 -19.27 -2.67 -1.65
C ILE A 221 -19.31 -1.95 -0.30
N TYR A 222 -18.83 -2.64 0.73
CA TYR A 222 -18.69 -2.10 2.07
C TYR A 222 -17.28 -2.30 2.59
N LEU A 223 -16.78 -1.36 3.39
CA LEU A 223 -15.49 -1.50 4.05
C LEU A 223 -15.56 -1.09 5.52
N ILE A 224 -14.56 -1.56 6.26
CA ILE A 224 -14.20 -1.07 7.59
C ILE A 224 -12.80 -0.48 7.48
N ASN A 225 -12.57 0.70 8.04
CA ASN A 225 -11.24 1.31 8.08
C ASN A 225 -10.46 1.00 9.38
N LYS A 226 -9.20 1.44 9.46
CA LYS A 226 -8.34 1.25 10.65
C LYS A 226 -8.89 1.84 11.96
N ASN A 227 -9.83 2.77 11.88
CA ASN A 227 -10.50 3.37 13.04
C ASN A 227 -11.83 2.68 13.39
N GLY A 228 -12.19 1.60 12.69
CA GLY A 228 -13.46 0.89 12.86
C GLY A 228 -14.67 1.62 12.30
N LYS A 229 -14.49 2.66 11.47
CA LYS A 229 -15.59 3.32 10.76
C LYS A 229 -16.02 2.47 9.56
N ILE A 230 -17.33 2.45 9.32
CA ILE A 230 -17.95 1.60 8.30
C ILE A 230 -18.42 2.48 7.15
N TYR A 231 -18.14 2.08 5.91
CA TYR A 231 -18.50 2.84 4.72
C TYR A 231 -19.17 1.94 3.68
N ASN A 232 -20.07 2.53 2.90
CA ASN A 232 -20.63 1.94 1.69
C ASN A 232 -20.14 2.73 0.46
N TYR A 233 -19.82 2.02 -0.62
CA TYR A 233 -19.42 2.65 -1.88
C TYR A 233 -20.65 2.96 -2.74
N THR A 234 -20.81 4.23 -3.13
CA THR A 234 -21.96 4.69 -3.93
C THR A 234 -21.75 4.54 -5.45
N GLY A 235 -20.63 3.95 -5.86
CA GLY A 235 -20.17 3.96 -7.25
C GLY A 235 -19.25 5.14 -7.59
N LYS A 236 -19.30 6.22 -6.78
CA LYS A 236 -18.45 7.41 -6.95
C LYS A 236 -17.63 7.76 -5.71
N GLU A 237 -18.19 7.53 -4.52
CA GLU A 237 -17.57 7.93 -3.24
C GLU A 237 -17.88 6.92 -2.13
N TRP A 238 -17.12 7.02 -1.05
CA TRP A 238 -17.35 6.24 0.17
C TRP A 238 -18.24 7.02 1.14
N ARG A 239 -19.47 6.57 1.31
CA ARG A 239 -20.42 7.16 2.26
C ARG A 239 -20.25 6.53 3.63
N LEU A 240 -19.97 7.35 4.63
CA LEU A 240 -19.91 6.92 6.02
C LEU A 240 -21.30 6.44 6.49
N MET A 241 -21.33 5.24 7.07
CA MET A 241 -22.50 4.69 7.76
C MET A 241 -22.43 5.04 9.25
N SER A 242 -23.58 5.04 9.94
CA SER A 242 -23.61 5.20 11.39
C SER A 242 -22.86 4.04 12.08
N GLY A 243 -22.47 4.22 13.33
CA GLY A 243 -21.70 3.23 14.09
C GLY A 243 -20.18 3.39 13.97
N TYR A 244 -19.47 2.67 14.82
CA TYR A 244 -18.02 2.67 14.93
C TYR A 244 -17.55 1.32 15.51
N ASP A 245 -16.24 1.14 15.63
CA ASP A 245 -15.62 -0.07 16.19
C ASP A 245 -15.80 -1.36 15.36
N GLY A 246 -16.12 -1.24 14.07
CA GLY A 246 -16.14 -2.38 13.16
C GLY A 246 -14.79 -3.11 13.12
N ALA A 247 -14.82 -4.45 13.00
CA ALA A 247 -13.67 -5.32 12.90
C ALA A 247 -13.69 -6.21 11.64
N SER A 248 -14.82 -6.87 11.36
CA SER A 248 -15.03 -7.67 10.14
C SER A 248 -16.42 -7.39 9.55
N ILE A 249 -16.54 -7.44 8.21
CA ILE A 249 -17.76 -7.12 7.48
C ILE A 249 -18.07 -8.16 6.41
N SER A 250 -19.33 -8.55 6.29
CA SER A 250 -19.81 -9.41 5.22
C SER A 250 -21.19 -8.98 4.75
N ALA A 251 -21.39 -8.91 3.44
CA ALA A 251 -22.63 -8.48 2.84
C ALA A 251 -23.11 -9.44 1.75
N ASN A 252 -24.43 -9.62 1.67
CA ASN A 252 -25.11 -10.20 0.53
C ASN A 252 -26.13 -9.19 -0.03
N SER A 253 -27.02 -9.63 -0.92
CA SER A 253 -28.04 -8.78 -1.56
C SER A 253 -29.06 -8.14 -0.62
N SER A 254 -29.20 -8.65 0.60
CA SER A 254 -30.26 -8.27 1.54
C SER A 254 -29.76 -7.94 2.94
N ARG A 255 -28.55 -8.34 3.30
CA ARG A 255 -28.00 -8.26 4.66
C ARG A 255 -26.58 -7.73 4.62
N VAL A 256 -26.28 -6.85 5.57
CA VAL A 256 -24.92 -6.41 5.87
C VAL A 256 -24.67 -6.72 7.33
N LEU A 257 -23.67 -7.56 7.59
CA LEU A 257 -23.27 -8.00 8.92
C LEU A 257 -21.91 -7.42 9.27
N VAL A 258 -21.77 -6.96 10.51
CA VAL A 258 -20.51 -6.47 11.06
C VAL A 258 -20.26 -7.10 12.42
N THR A 259 -19.03 -7.51 12.65
CA THR A 259 -18.52 -7.75 14.00
C THR A 259 -17.77 -6.50 14.48
N ASN A 260 -17.85 -6.18 15.77
CA ASN A 260 -17.04 -5.12 16.35
C ASN A 260 -15.77 -5.67 17.05
N ARG A 261 -14.87 -4.80 17.52
CA ARG A 261 -13.62 -5.23 18.17
C ARG A 261 -13.82 -5.95 19.50
N HIS A 262 -14.99 -5.81 20.11
CA HIS A 262 -15.41 -6.56 21.29
C HIS A 262 -16.13 -7.88 20.95
N GLY A 263 -16.23 -8.22 19.66
CA GLY A 263 -16.84 -9.45 19.15
C GLY A 263 -18.37 -9.49 19.23
N LYS A 264 -19.03 -8.36 19.42
CA LYS A 264 -20.48 -8.24 19.22
C LYS A 264 -20.80 -8.26 17.72
N ILE A 265 -21.99 -8.74 17.38
CA ILE A 265 -22.42 -8.95 16.00
C ILE A 265 -23.62 -8.05 15.74
N TYR A 266 -23.61 -7.34 14.62
CA TYR A 266 -24.67 -6.42 14.22
C TYR A 266 -25.10 -6.67 12.78
N GLU A 267 -26.38 -6.42 12.53
CA GLU A 267 -26.97 -6.43 11.20
C GLU A 267 -27.54 -5.04 10.88
N TRP A 268 -27.28 -4.54 9.67
CA TRP A 268 -27.86 -3.29 9.20
C TRP A 268 -29.34 -3.46 8.86
N LYS A 269 -30.23 -2.78 9.58
CA LYS A 269 -31.68 -2.78 9.33
C LYS A 269 -32.27 -1.39 9.52
N ASN A 270 -33.07 -0.96 8.54
CA ASN A 270 -33.87 0.28 8.64
C ASN A 270 -33.04 1.52 9.01
N GLY A 271 -31.82 1.62 8.49
CA GLY A 271 -30.93 2.77 8.74
C GLY A 271 -30.14 2.71 10.05
N ASP A 272 -30.13 1.57 10.75
CA ASP A 272 -29.42 1.41 12.03
C ASP A 272 -28.85 -0.01 12.21
N TRP A 273 -27.87 -0.14 13.12
CA TRP A 273 -27.25 -1.43 13.45
C TRP A 273 -28.03 -2.13 14.57
N LYS A 274 -28.61 -3.29 14.27
CA LYS A 274 -29.31 -4.12 15.24
C LYS A 274 -28.44 -5.28 15.68
N GLN A 275 -28.20 -5.39 16.98
CA GLN A 275 -27.35 -6.44 17.54
C GLN A 275 -28.02 -7.81 17.37
N LEU A 276 -27.29 -8.77 16.82
CA LEU A 276 -27.67 -10.18 16.81
C LEU A 276 -27.24 -10.85 18.13
N PRO A 277 -27.89 -11.96 18.54
CA PRO A 277 -27.47 -12.68 19.72
C PRO A 277 -26.06 -13.26 19.54
N GLY A 278 -25.39 -13.54 20.66
CA GLY A 278 -24.01 -14.01 20.68
C GLY A 278 -22.97 -12.90 20.80
N SER A 279 -21.74 -13.32 21.07
CA SER A 279 -20.58 -12.45 21.25
C SER A 279 -19.30 -13.24 20.96
N ASN A 280 -18.14 -12.57 21.08
CA ASN A 280 -16.80 -13.14 20.85
C ASN A 280 -16.48 -13.45 19.37
N ALA A 281 -17.26 -12.96 18.41
CA ALA A 281 -17.00 -13.15 16.98
C ALA A 281 -15.74 -12.39 16.54
N SER A 282 -14.88 -13.03 15.76
CA SER A 282 -13.68 -12.40 15.18
C SER A 282 -13.77 -12.20 13.67
N ASP A 283 -14.54 -13.04 12.97
CA ASP A 283 -14.79 -12.91 11.53
C ASP A 283 -16.16 -13.52 11.20
N ILE A 284 -16.83 -12.99 10.18
CA ILE A 284 -18.20 -13.37 9.82
C ILE A 284 -18.35 -13.47 8.30
N ALA A 285 -19.19 -14.39 7.85
CA ALA A 285 -19.54 -14.54 6.44
C ALA A 285 -21.04 -14.76 6.29
N VAL A 286 -21.68 -14.04 5.37
CA VAL A 286 -23.04 -14.31 4.91
C VAL A 286 -23.03 -14.64 3.43
N ASN A 287 -23.62 -15.77 3.07
CA ASN A 287 -23.68 -16.20 1.67
C ASN A 287 -24.91 -15.64 0.93
N SER A 288 -24.96 -15.86 -0.39
CA SER A 288 -26.07 -15.39 -1.23
C SER A 288 -27.44 -15.98 -0.86
N ASN A 289 -27.49 -17.12 -0.14
CA ASN A 289 -28.73 -17.74 0.35
C ASN A 289 -29.12 -17.26 1.77
N GLY A 290 -28.30 -16.42 2.42
CA GLY A 290 -28.55 -15.89 3.75
C GLY A 290 -28.05 -16.76 4.92
N GLU A 291 -27.38 -17.88 4.65
CA GLU A 291 -26.67 -18.67 5.67
C GLU A 291 -25.49 -17.86 6.21
N ILE A 292 -25.37 -17.81 7.53
CA ILE A 292 -24.31 -17.05 8.21
C ILE A 292 -23.36 -18.00 8.93
N TRP A 293 -22.08 -17.82 8.66
CA TRP A 293 -20.99 -18.46 9.37
C TRP A 293 -20.21 -17.44 10.18
N MET A 294 -19.63 -17.89 11.28
CA MET A 294 -18.78 -17.06 12.14
C MET A 294 -17.64 -17.89 12.72
N VAL A 295 -16.48 -17.28 12.84
CA VAL A 295 -15.40 -17.75 13.72
C VAL A 295 -15.22 -16.79 14.87
N ASN A 296 -14.96 -17.33 16.05
CA ASN A 296 -14.80 -16.55 17.27
C ASN A 296 -13.32 -16.33 17.64
N PHE A 297 -13.04 -15.46 18.61
CA PHE A 297 -11.68 -15.19 19.09
C PHE A 297 -10.97 -16.39 19.76
N SER A 298 -11.66 -17.51 19.99
CA SER A 298 -11.05 -18.78 20.42
C SER A 298 -10.83 -19.75 19.25
N GLY A 299 -11.20 -19.37 18.02
CA GLY A 299 -11.11 -20.19 16.82
C GLY A 299 -12.18 -21.27 16.71
N LYS A 300 -13.26 -21.19 17.49
CA LYS A 300 -14.46 -22.04 17.32
C LYS A 300 -15.29 -21.50 16.15
N ILE A 301 -15.98 -22.41 15.46
CA ILE A 301 -16.74 -22.13 14.24
C ILE A 301 -18.22 -22.30 14.55
N TYR A 302 -19.06 -21.41 14.04
CA TYR A 302 -20.50 -21.42 14.29
C TYR A 302 -21.29 -21.13 13.02
N ILE A 303 -22.52 -21.66 12.97
CA ILE A 303 -23.55 -21.31 12.00
C ILE A 303 -24.73 -20.63 12.73
N PHE A 304 -25.37 -19.64 12.12
CA PHE A 304 -26.52 -18.95 12.70
C PHE A 304 -27.83 -19.61 12.25
N ASN A 305 -28.59 -20.13 13.21
CA ASN A 305 -29.86 -20.80 12.98
C ASN A 305 -30.99 -20.10 13.74
N VAL A 306 -31.86 -19.43 12.98
CA VAL A 306 -33.02 -18.63 13.44
C VAL A 306 -32.60 -17.47 14.37
N ASP A 307 -32.24 -17.78 15.61
CA ASP A 307 -31.88 -16.81 16.66
C ASP A 307 -30.74 -17.31 17.57
N LYS A 308 -30.02 -18.37 17.16
CA LYS A 308 -28.91 -18.91 17.96
C LYS A 308 -27.73 -19.32 17.10
N TRP A 309 -26.55 -19.28 17.71
CA TRP A 309 -25.32 -19.80 17.14
C TRP A 309 -25.15 -21.26 17.53
N GLU A 310 -25.04 -22.13 16.54
CA GLU A 310 -24.75 -23.55 16.74
C GLU A 310 -23.29 -23.82 16.39
N GLN A 311 -22.57 -24.47 17.30
CA GLN A 311 -21.16 -24.74 17.08
C GLN A 311 -20.99 -25.85 16.04
N MET A 312 -20.21 -25.56 15.01
CA MET A 312 -19.83 -26.51 13.97
C MET A 312 -18.54 -27.23 14.35
N PRO A 313 -18.30 -28.45 13.82
CA PRO A 313 -17.07 -29.17 14.08
C PRO A 313 -15.84 -28.40 13.58
N GLY A 314 -14.68 -28.76 14.12
CA GLY A 314 -13.42 -28.07 13.86
C GLY A 314 -13.09 -27.00 14.91
N SER A 315 -11.85 -26.53 14.86
CA SER A 315 -11.32 -25.48 15.75
C SER A 315 -10.15 -24.76 15.08
N ASN A 316 -9.59 -23.76 15.77
CA ASN A 316 -8.48 -22.94 15.29
C ASN A 316 -8.81 -22.07 14.06
N GLY A 317 -10.10 -21.83 13.77
CA GLY A 317 -10.54 -20.93 12.71
C GLY A 317 -9.99 -19.51 12.86
N LYS A 318 -9.74 -18.85 11.73
CA LYS A 318 -9.25 -17.47 11.68
C LYS A 318 -10.06 -16.59 10.72
N ARG A 319 -10.20 -17.02 9.46
CA ARG A 319 -11.05 -16.35 8.46
C ARG A 319 -11.99 -17.34 7.82
N ILE A 320 -13.21 -16.93 7.51
CA ILE A 320 -14.25 -17.78 6.93
C ILE A 320 -14.96 -17.06 5.78
N SER A 321 -15.27 -17.80 4.72
CA SER A 321 -16.06 -17.30 3.60
C SER A 321 -16.99 -18.38 3.10
N SER A 322 -18.23 -18.01 2.80
CA SER A 322 -19.27 -18.91 2.30
C SER A 322 -19.99 -18.25 1.15
N ASP A 323 -19.99 -18.88 -0.03
CA ASP A 323 -20.87 -18.54 -1.15
C ASP A 323 -20.84 -19.64 -2.23
N GLY A 324 -21.72 -19.56 -3.22
CA GLY A 324 -21.74 -20.50 -4.35
C GLY A 324 -21.93 -21.97 -3.93
N GLY A 325 -22.56 -22.22 -2.78
CA GLY A 325 -22.74 -23.56 -2.22
C GLY A 325 -21.48 -24.17 -1.60
N GLN A 326 -20.46 -23.34 -1.31
CA GLN A 326 -19.22 -23.79 -0.68
C GLN A 326 -18.88 -22.90 0.52
N THR A 327 -18.36 -23.53 1.58
CA THR A 327 -17.80 -22.82 2.73
C THR A 327 -16.34 -23.20 2.90
N TRP A 328 -15.50 -22.18 2.98
CA TRP A 328 -14.06 -22.31 3.12
C TRP A 328 -13.57 -21.49 4.31
N LEU A 329 -12.47 -21.96 4.90
CA LEU A 329 -11.86 -21.34 6.07
C LEU A 329 -10.36 -21.46 6.00
N THR A 330 -9.67 -20.45 6.54
CA THR A 330 -8.28 -20.59 6.95
C THR A 330 -8.14 -20.56 8.47
N ASN A 331 -7.24 -21.38 8.98
CA ASN A 331 -6.95 -21.48 10.40
C ASN A 331 -5.81 -20.53 10.81
N ARG A 332 -5.51 -20.44 12.11
CA ARG A 332 -4.45 -19.52 12.62
C ARG A 332 -3.03 -19.87 12.16
N ARG A 333 -2.80 -21.09 11.68
CA ARG A 333 -1.53 -21.56 11.09
C ARG A 333 -1.49 -21.35 9.57
N GLY A 334 -2.51 -20.70 8.98
CA GLY A 334 -2.62 -20.49 7.55
C GLY A 334 -2.93 -21.74 6.74
N ASN A 335 -3.39 -22.82 7.38
CA ASN A 335 -3.88 -24.01 6.67
C ASN A 335 -5.29 -23.71 6.14
N ILE A 336 -5.66 -24.35 5.03
CA ILE A 336 -6.89 -24.05 4.29
C ILE A 336 -7.81 -25.26 4.35
N TYR A 337 -9.10 -25.03 4.59
CA TYR A 337 -10.10 -26.08 4.71
C TYR A 337 -11.35 -25.75 3.92
N LYS A 338 -11.97 -26.77 3.35
CA LYS A 338 -13.30 -26.73 2.73
C LYS A 338 -14.26 -27.58 3.55
N PHE A 339 -15.43 -27.04 3.85
CA PHE A 339 -16.47 -27.75 4.59
C PHE A 339 -17.17 -28.78 3.70
N ASN A 340 -17.31 -30.00 4.18
CA ASN A 340 -18.07 -31.07 3.55
C ASN A 340 -19.45 -31.16 4.23
N TYR A 341 -20.47 -30.63 3.56
CA TYR A 341 -21.84 -30.61 4.07
C TYR A 341 -22.46 -32.01 4.26
N GLN A 342 -22.04 -33.02 3.49
CA GLN A 342 -22.57 -34.38 3.61
C GLN A 342 -22.02 -35.11 4.85
N LYS A 343 -20.74 -34.88 5.15
CA LYS A 343 -20.06 -35.52 6.28
C LYS A 343 -20.11 -34.68 7.56
N ASN A 344 -20.50 -33.41 7.47
CA ASN A 344 -20.40 -32.44 8.54
C ASN A 344 -18.96 -32.34 9.08
N GLU A 345 -17.98 -32.23 8.18
CA GLU A 345 -16.55 -32.26 8.52
C GLU A 345 -15.74 -31.30 7.65
N TRP A 346 -14.58 -30.85 8.15
CA TRP A 346 -13.64 -30.04 7.38
C TRP A 346 -12.61 -30.90 6.67
N THR A 347 -12.50 -30.73 5.35
CA THR A 347 -11.44 -31.35 4.55
C THR A 347 -10.32 -30.35 4.35
N GLN A 348 -9.09 -30.75 4.68
CA GLN A 348 -7.92 -29.91 4.42
C GLN A 348 -7.64 -29.85 2.93
N MET A 349 -7.42 -28.65 2.44
CA MET A 349 -7.10 -28.37 1.04
C MET A 349 -5.59 -28.09 0.91
N PRO A 350 -4.99 -28.29 -0.28
CA PRO A 350 -3.58 -28.01 -0.51
C PRO A 350 -3.22 -26.55 -0.21
N GLY A 351 -1.94 -26.28 0.08
CA GLY A 351 -1.44 -24.94 0.38
C GLY A 351 -1.29 -24.66 1.87
N SER A 352 -0.57 -23.58 2.17
CA SER A 352 -0.30 -23.11 3.53
C SER A 352 -0.09 -21.59 3.54
N SER A 353 0.09 -21.01 4.74
CA SER A 353 0.32 -19.58 4.93
C SER A 353 -0.80 -18.66 4.43
N ALA A 354 -2.02 -19.17 4.26
CA ALA A 354 -3.17 -18.34 3.93
C ALA A 354 -3.42 -17.32 5.06
N ARG A 355 -3.57 -16.05 4.68
CA ARG A 355 -3.89 -14.94 5.57
C ARG A 355 -5.39 -14.67 5.58
N ASP A 356 -5.99 -14.69 4.40
CA ASP A 356 -7.41 -14.46 4.17
C ASP A 356 -7.96 -15.31 3.02
N ILE A 357 -9.28 -15.50 2.97
CA ILE A 357 -9.98 -16.33 1.98
C ILE A 357 -11.31 -15.71 1.57
N ALA A 358 -11.65 -15.75 0.27
CA ALA A 358 -12.97 -15.41 -0.23
C ALA A 358 -13.48 -16.46 -1.21
N VAL A 359 -14.79 -16.60 -1.20
CA VAL A 359 -15.58 -17.44 -2.10
C VAL A 359 -16.62 -16.55 -2.74
N SER A 360 -16.71 -16.60 -4.07
CA SER A 360 -17.75 -15.88 -4.82
C SER A 360 -18.99 -16.73 -5.05
N ASN A 361 -20.11 -16.06 -5.37
CA ASN A 361 -21.37 -16.71 -5.74
C ASN A 361 -21.26 -17.66 -6.95
N THR A 362 -20.22 -17.53 -7.77
CA THR A 362 -19.90 -18.43 -8.90
C THR A 362 -18.90 -19.53 -8.53
N SER A 363 -18.70 -19.82 -7.23
CA SER A 363 -17.79 -20.84 -6.71
C SER A 363 -16.29 -20.60 -6.97
N GLN A 364 -15.88 -19.41 -7.42
CA GLN A 364 -14.45 -19.10 -7.49
C GLN A 364 -13.90 -18.80 -6.10
N VAL A 365 -12.74 -19.36 -5.77
CA VAL A 365 -12.09 -19.25 -4.45
C VAL A 365 -10.73 -18.55 -4.58
N PHE A 366 -10.49 -17.58 -3.70
CA PHE A 366 -9.26 -16.78 -3.69
C PHE A 366 -8.67 -16.71 -2.28
N ILE A 367 -7.35 -16.59 -2.19
CA ILE A 367 -6.64 -16.33 -0.93
C ILE A 367 -5.59 -15.25 -1.09
N THR A 368 -5.31 -14.55 0.02
CA THR A 368 -4.01 -13.89 0.21
C THR A 368 -3.16 -14.78 1.13
N ASN A 369 -1.84 -14.76 0.96
CA ASN A 369 -0.94 -15.41 1.91
C ASN A 369 -0.22 -14.40 2.82
N THR A 370 0.52 -14.88 3.81
CA THR A 370 1.27 -14.02 4.75
C THR A 370 2.40 -13.24 4.11
N ASP A 371 2.88 -13.66 2.95
CA ASP A 371 3.90 -12.94 2.15
C ASP A 371 3.26 -11.86 1.25
N GLY A 372 1.93 -11.76 1.24
CA GLY A 372 1.17 -10.79 0.47
C GLY A 372 0.84 -11.21 -0.97
N TYR A 373 1.13 -12.45 -1.38
CA TYR A 373 0.74 -12.97 -2.69
C TYR A 373 -0.75 -13.32 -2.73
N ILE A 374 -1.35 -13.21 -3.93
CA ILE A 374 -2.75 -13.52 -4.19
C ILE A 374 -2.83 -14.79 -5.05
N TYR A 375 -3.75 -15.70 -4.73
CA TYR A 375 -3.96 -16.94 -5.48
C TYR A 375 -5.44 -17.19 -5.77
N LYS A 376 -5.72 -17.83 -6.90
CA LYS A 376 -7.01 -18.42 -7.27
C LYS A 376 -6.92 -19.94 -7.20
N PHE A 377 -7.91 -20.59 -6.60
CA PHE A 377 -7.99 -22.05 -6.61
C PHE A 377 -8.52 -22.54 -7.96
N ASN A 378 -7.83 -23.49 -8.57
CA ASN A 378 -8.24 -24.13 -9.81
C ASN A 378 -7.86 -25.62 -9.78
N ASP A 379 -8.86 -26.50 -9.96
CA ASP A 379 -8.69 -27.94 -10.14
C ASP A 379 -7.71 -28.61 -9.16
N GLY A 380 -7.85 -28.33 -7.86
CA GLY A 380 -7.00 -28.94 -6.83
C GLY A 380 -5.69 -28.19 -6.54
N SER A 381 -5.41 -27.08 -7.23
CA SER A 381 -4.16 -26.33 -7.10
C SER A 381 -4.39 -24.82 -6.94
N TRP A 382 -3.39 -24.12 -6.42
CA TRP A 382 -3.39 -22.65 -6.31
C TRP A 382 -2.60 -22.02 -7.43
N ILE A 383 -3.28 -21.24 -8.27
CA ILE A 383 -2.66 -20.46 -9.34
C ILE A 383 -2.40 -19.06 -8.81
N LYS A 384 -1.13 -18.64 -8.81
CA LYS A 384 -0.72 -17.31 -8.38
C LYS A 384 -1.25 -16.26 -9.36
N LEU A 385 -1.92 -15.24 -8.83
CA LEU A 385 -2.30 -14.05 -9.57
C LEU A 385 -1.19 -13.00 -9.50
N ASP A 386 -1.17 -12.08 -10.45
CA ASP A 386 -0.34 -10.88 -10.36
C ASP A 386 -0.87 -9.93 -9.27
N GLY A 387 0.00 -9.02 -8.81
CA GLY A 387 -0.22 -8.22 -7.61
C GLY A 387 0.50 -8.79 -6.38
N TYR A 388 0.65 -7.96 -5.36
CA TYR A 388 1.25 -8.35 -4.08
C TYR A 388 0.72 -7.46 -2.94
N ASN A 389 1.23 -7.64 -1.71
CA ASN A 389 0.79 -6.98 -0.48
C ASN A 389 -0.67 -7.24 -0.09
N GLY A 390 -1.29 -8.33 -0.54
CA GLY A 390 -2.66 -8.67 -0.15
C GLY A 390 -2.81 -8.84 1.37
N ALA A 391 -3.72 -8.09 1.98
CA ALA A 391 -4.09 -8.21 3.39
C ALA A 391 -5.43 -8.94 3.54
N THR A 392 -6.46 -8.47 2.82
CA THR A 392 -7.80 -9.05 2.83
C THR A 392 -8.41 -9.00 1.45
N LEU A 393 -9.38 -9.87 1.16
CA LEU A 393 -10.05 -9.89 -0.14
C LEU A 393 -11.52 -10.28 -0.04
N SER A 394 -12.29 -9.90 -1.06
CA SER A 394 -13.69 -10.29 -1.21
C SER A 394 -14.01 -10.44 -2.69
N ALA A 395 -14.84 -11.42 -3.07
CA ALA A 395 -15.08 -11.74 -4.47
C ALA A 395 -16.57 -11.96 -4.72
N ASN A 396 -17.17 -11.20 -5.64
CA ASN A 396 -18.54 -11.39 -6.13
C ASN A 396 -18.77 -10.56 -7.39
N GLN A 397 -19.88 -10.80 -8.09
CA GLN A 397 -20.29 -10.01 -9.27
C GLN A 397 -19.20 -9.93 -10.37
N GLY A 398 -18.40 -10.99 -10.54
CA GLY A 398 -17.29 -11.01 -11.50
C GLY A 398 -16.12 -10.08 -11.13
N GLN A 399 -16.05 -9.66 -9.86
CA GLN A 399 -15.02 -8.79 -9.33
C GLN A 399 -14.32 -9.44 -8.13
N LEU A 400 -13.00 -9.26 -8.05
CA LEU A 400 -12.19 -9.50 -6.87
C LEU A 400 -11.73 -8.16 -6.32
N LEU A 401 -12.13 -7.87 -5.09
CA LEU A 401 -11.62 -6.75 -4.31
C LEU A 401 -10.46 -7.21 -3.44
N LEU A 402 -9.43 -6.39 -3.37
CA LEU A 402 -8.24 -6.61 -2.56
C LEU A 402 -7.96 -5.37 -1.74
N VAL A 403 -7.80 -5.55 -0.44
CA VAL A 403 -7.19 -4.55 0.43
C VAL A 403 -5.74 -4.95 0.64
N ASN A 404 -4.81 -4.05 0.35
CA ASN A 404 -3.40 -4.31 0.60
C ASN A 404 -3.01 -4.00 2.06
N THR A 405 -1.76 -4.28 2.45
CA THR A 405 -1.28 -4.07 3.83
C THR A 405 -1.23 -2.61 4.28
N TYR A 406 -1.41 -1.65 3.38
CA TYR A 406 -1.55 -0.21 3.68
C TYR A 406 -3.01 0.25 3.72
N GLY A 407 -3.93 -0.69 3.56
CA GLY A 407 -5.37 -0.44 3.49
C GLY A 407 -5.85 0.12 2.16
N ARG A 408 -5.03 0.16 1.10
CA ARG A 408 -5.51 0.59 -0.22
C ARG A 408 -6.33 -0.50 -0.87
N ILE A 409 -7.33 -0.07 -1.64
CA ILE A 409 -8.35 -0.94 -2.20
C ILE A 409 -8.12 -1.05 -3.70
N PHE A 410 -8.10 -2.27 -4.21
CA PHE A 410 -7.99 -2.56 -5.63
C PHE A 410 -9.14 -3.46 -6.05
N LYS A 411 -9.63 -3.28 -7.28
CA LYS A 411 -10.60 -4.18 -7.91
C LYS A 411 -10.00 -4.82 -9.15
N ARG A 412 -10.41 -6.05 -9.44
CA ARG A 412 -10.00 -6.82 -10.61
C ARG A 412 -11.19 -7.61 -11.16
N SER A 413 -11.31 -7.71 -12.49
CA SER A 413 -12.26 -8.62 -13.13
C SER A 413 -11.77 -10.07 -13.09
N ILE A 414 -12.66 -11.03 -12.83
CA ILE A 414 -12.34 -12.46 -12.56
C ILE A 414 -13.21 -13.49 -13.27
#